data_AF-A0A110B232-F1
#
_entry.id   AF-A0A110B232-F1
#
_cell.length_a   1.000
_cell.length_b   1.000
_cell.length_c   1.000
_cell.angle_alpha   90.00
_cell.angle_beta   90.00
_cell.angle_gamma   90.00
#
_symmetry.space_group_name_H-M   'P 1'
#
loop_
_entity.id
_entity.type
_entity.pdbx_description
1 polymer ?
#
loop_
_entity_poly.entity_id
_entity_poly.type
_entity_poly.pdbx_seq_one_letter_code
_entity_poly.pdbx_strand_id
1 'polypeptide(L)'
;MKKVFFMTMILLLFQLCGFAQYKASINRSCGFSKQDTTSEGYAWDADNQALEYVKRICDVSGISKNFTIQRSSLTATACAVIDADNNRIIYYNQDFFGSLNNETYKIAILAHEIAHHLNNNLFTKDSKRTIDELDADKFAGSVICKLGLKLEDAKQLYITECPSYSKGIYPARKDRIEAFSIGFYDAGCQNGKAPNQADNSNPILKPNLTTNTFVLPFTDGHFVGNGFTVTLPSNFIARPSIRSITTKAAQSFFFTSPDGDAEFYIFLSPWGNVASDIAIDAKTETLVSTNVGRGGEIVRYDIKAKDNSYERAYLEVQSQKENIHHVKGFKYKTQAAYNTYYPMFARFFQTTPNEPQANDKDNNPPANTTADNKTFKVSFSDSFVDNASRWPVQRGYNYNFYFRNNKYEMESLGQGMFEPVIPTSINSDGDYRITALISHFSGVANNGYGLTFSYKDSGNLYLFEISAEGYYRVCRFLDSQFYTILPWTASDKILKTNGQINKLRIWYQGNQVCQFYINDTLVNSIDNFEKEGNYTGFVVENNQHIQVSGLTIEEQN
;
A
#
# COMPACT_ATOMS: atom_id res chain seq x y z
N MET A 1 -43.73 58.51 38.50
CA MET A 1 -43.29 58.55 37.09
C MET A 1 -41.79 58.34 36.84
N LYS A 2 -40.88 58.38 37.85
CA LYS A 2 -39.42 58.14 37.62
C LYS A 2 -38.93 56.69 37.79
N LYS A 3 -39.76 55.77 38.34
CA LYS A 3 -39.38 54.35 38.51
C LYS A 3 -39.79 53.43 37.36
N VAL A 4 -40.67 53.88 36.47
CA VAL A 4 -41.11 53.09 35.29
C VAL A 4 -40.14 53.27 34.12
N PHE A 5 -39.41 54.38 34.05
CA PHE A 5 -38.47 54.67 32.96
C PHE A 5 -37.13 53.92 33.08
N PHE A 6 -36.76 53.50 34.28
CA PHE A 6 -35.53 52.72 34.49
C PHE A 6 -35.72 51.23 34.19
N MET A 7 -36.96 50.75 34.19
CA MET A 7 -37.30 49.35 33.93
C MET A 7 -37.46 49.06 32.43
N THR A 8 -37.82 50.07 31.62
CA THR A 8 -37.84 49.98 30.15
C THR A 8 -36.45 50.08 29.51
N MET A 9 -35.45 50.66 30.20
CA MET A 9 -34.08 50.73 29.67
C MET A 9 -33.23 49.49 29.97
N ILE A 10 -33.68 48.63 30.90
CA ILE A 10 -33.07 47.31 31.17
C ILE A 10 -33.72 46.22 30.32
N LEU A 11 -34.97 46.41 29.86
CA LEU A 11 -35.61 45.50 28.90
C LEU A 11 -35.13 45.70 27.44
N LEU A 12 -34.49 46.83 27.12
CA LEU A 12 -33.91 47.07 25.78
C LEU A 12 -32.44 46.62 25.66
N LEU A 13 -31.77 46.26 26.76
CA LEU A 13 -30.40 45.73 26.76
C LEU A 13 -30.35 44.20 26.66
N PHE A 14 -31.49 43.51 26.62
CA PHE A 14 -31.60 42.06 26.46
C PHE A 14 -31.96 41.60 25.02
N GLN A 15 -31.90 42.50 24.02
CA GLN A 15 -32.21 42.18 22.62
C GLN A 15 -31.05 42.32 21.62
N LEU A 16 -29.81 42.38 22.10
CA LEU A 16 -28.62 42.33 21.23
C LEU A 16 -27.69 41.17 21.62
N CYS A 17 -28.25 39.97 21.77
CA CYS A 17 -27.47 38.76 21.45
C CYS A 17 -27.40 38.67 19.92
N GLY A 18 -26.71 39.62 19.28
CA GLY A 18 -26.34 39.46 17.88
C GLY A 18 -25.47 38.22 17.80
N PHE A 19 -25.94 37.17 17.11
CA PHE A 19 -25.09 36.05 16.75
C PHE A 19 -23.85 36.63 16.09
N ALA A 20 -22.66 36.35 16.63
CA ALA A 20 -21.41 36.83 16.06
C ALA A 20 -21.35 36.38 14.60
N GLN A 21 -21.37 37.34 13.69
CA GLN A 21 -21.37 37.12 12.25
C GLN A 21 -19.98 37.46 11.74
N TYR A 22 -19.36 36.51 11.07
CA TYR A 22 -18.01 36.63 10.52
C TYR A 22 -18.09 36.76 9.01
N LYS A 23 -17.18 37.53 8.41
CA LYS A 23 -17.01 37.48 6.96
C LYS A 23 -16.47 36.10 6.59
N ALA A 24 -17.06 35.49 5.57
CA ALA A 24 -16.70 34.17 5.08
C ALA A 24 -16.53 34.19 3.56
N SER A 25 -15.58 33.40 3.08
CA SER A 25 -15.34 33.21 1.64
C SER A 25 -15.09 31.74 1.34
N ILE A 26 -15.73 31.25 0.30
CA ILE A 26 -15.44 29.95 -0.32
C ILE A 26 -14.55 30.24 -1.52
N ASN A 27 -13.23 30.07 -1.39
CA ASN A 27 -12.27 30.29 -2.49
C ASN A 27 -11.54 29.01 -2.89
N ARG A 28 -11.19 28.19 -1.90
CA ARG A 28 -10.54 26.87 -2.05
C ARG A 28 -11.37 25.84 -1.30
N SER A 29 -12.34 25.23 -1.98
CA SER A 29 -13.32 24.36 -1.34
C SER A 29 -13.53 23.02 -2.03
N CYS A 30 -13.93 22.04 -1.22
CA CYS A 30 -14.57 20.81 -1.64
C CYS A 30 -15.92 20.70 -0.95
N GLY A 31 -16.99 20.45 -1.70
CA GLY A 31 -18.31 20.22 -1.12
C GLY A 31 -18.71 18.75 -1.27
N PHE A 32 -19.35 18.20 -0.25
CA PHE A 32 -19.66 16.77 -0.11
C PHE A 32 -20.24 16.09 -1.35
N SER A 33 -21.13 16.74 -2.12
CA SER A 33 -21.80 16.13 -3.29
C SER A 33 -21.45 16.77 -4.63
N LYS A 34 -20.88 17.97 -4.59
CA LYS A 34 -20.53 18.78 -5.77
C LYS A 34 -19.60 19.92 -5.38
N GLN A 35 -18.95 20.49 -6.39
CA GLN A 35 -18.10 21.66 -6.19
C GLN A 35 -18.94 22.89 -5.84
N ASP A 36 -18.63 23.50 -4.70
CA ASP A 36 -19.17 24.81 -4.35
C ASP A 36 -18.53 25.90 -5.21
N THR A 37 -19.35 26.85 -5.65
CA THR A 37 -18.90 28.00 -6.43
C THR A 37 -18.23 29.02 -5.52
N THR A 38 -17.18 29.66 -6.04
CA THR A 38 -16.51 30.73 -5.33
C THR A 38 -17.50 31.83 -4.94
N SER A 39 -17.57 32.15 -3.65
CA SER A 39 -18.58 33.06 -3.11
C SER A 39 -18.11 33.71 -1.81
N GLU A 40 -18.60 34.92 -1.56
CA GLU A 40 -18.36 35.67 -0.33
C GLU A 40 -19.69 35.94 0.37
N GLY A 41 -19.65 35.98 1.69
CA GLY A 41 -20.81 36.29 2.50
C GLY A 41 -20.47 36.16 3.96
N TYR A 42 -21.33 35.46 4.68
CA TYR A 42 -21.25 35.43 6.13
C TYR A 42 -21.31 34.00 6.68
N ALA A 43 -20.67 33.84 7.83
CA ALA A 43 -20.74 32.65 8.64
C ALA A 43 -21.06 33.00 10.08
N TRP A 44 -21.58 32.01 10.81
CA TRP A 44 -21.95 32.11 12.22
C TRP A 44 -21.35 30.94 12.98
N ASP A 45 -21.25 31.07 14.31
CA ASP A 45 -20.79 29.98 15.17
C ASP A 45 -21.60 28.71 14.93
N ALA A 46 -20.95 27.54 14.90
CA ALA A 46 -21.64 26.26 14.78
C ALA A 46 -22.62 26.05 15.95
N ASP A 47 -23.72 25.34 15.69
CA ASP A 47 -24.62 24.91 16.76
C ASP A 47 -23.98 23.79 17.61
N ASN A 48 -24.51 23.59 18.82
CA ASN A 48 -23.99 22.60 19.77
C ASN A 48 -24.02 21.17 19.21
N GLN A 49 -24.97 20.86 18.33
CA GLN A 49 -25.11 19.52 17.78
C GLN A 49 -24.00 19.23 16.76
N ALA A 50 -23.68 20.19 15.89
CA ALA A 50 -22.56 20.10 14.95
C ALA A 50 -21.21 20.02 15.69
N LEU A 51 -21.04 20.79 16.77
CA LEU A 51 -19.85 20.70 17.62
C LEU A 51 -19.70 19.31 18.27
N GLU A 52 -20.80 18.73 18.74
CA GLU A 52 -20.81 17.39 19.33
C GLU A 52 -20.49 16.31 18.29
N TYR A 53 -21.01 16.42 17.07
CA TYR A 53 -20.64 15.51 15.98
C TYR A 53 -19.15 15.57 15.67
N VAL A 54 -18.58 16.77 15.49
CA VAL A 54 -17.15 16.93 15.26
C VAL A 54 -16.34 16.34 16.40
N LYS A 55 -16.75 16.56 17.65
CA LYS A 55 -16.09 15.97 18.82
C LYS A 55 -16.09 14.44 18.75
N ARG A 56 -17.26 13.82 18.52
CA ARG A 56 -17.40 12.37 18.37
C ARG A 56 -16.51 11.81 17.25
N ILE A 57 -16.45 12.50 16.11
CA ILE A 57 -15.60 12.11 14.97
C ILE A 57 -14.12 12.16 15.36
N CYS A 58 -13.66 13.26 15.96
CA CYS A 58 -12.28 13.41 16.44
C CYS A 58 -11.90 12.33 17.46
N ASP A 59 -12.79 12.05 18.42
CA ASP A 59 -12.56 11.09 19.50
C ASP A 59 -12.33 9.66 18.95
N VAL A 60 -13.21 9.18 18.05
CA VAL A 60 -13.06 7.81 17.48
C VAL A 60 -11.95 7.69 16.45
N SER A 61 -11.57 8.82 15.85
CA SER A 61 -10.54 8.85 14.80
C SER A 61 -9.15 9.10 15.35
N GLY A 62 -9.03 9.53 16.61
CA GLY A 62 -7.75 9.92 17.22
C GLY A 62 -7.18 11.22 16.65
N ILE A 63 -8.03 12.08 16.08
CA ILE A 63 -7.61 13.32 15.40
C ILE A 63 -7.73 14.49 16.36
N SER A 64 -6.66 15.29 16.45
CA SER A 64 -6.72 16.57 17.14
C SER A 64 -7.44 17.61 16.30
N LYS A 65 -8.42 18.32 16.89
CA LYS A 65 -9.18 19.38 16.21
C LYS A 65 -8.26 20.57 15.89
N ASN A 66 -7.79 20.64 14.65
CA ASN A 66 -6.97 21.72 14.09
C ASN A 66 -7.73 22.56 13.04
N PHE A 67 -9.06 22.53 13.09
CA PHE A 67 -9.97 23.24 12.21
C PHE A 67 -11.14 23.83 12.99
N THR A 68 -11.78 24.84 12.43
CA THR A 68 -13.04 25.39 12.93
C THR A 68 -14.23 24.84 12.15
N ILE A 69 -15.39 24.80 12.77
CA ILE A 69 -16.66 24.48 12.11
C ILE A 69 -17.60 25.67 12.29
N GLN A 70 -18.26 26.08 11.21
CA GLN A 70 -19.10 27.28 11.17
C GLN A 70 -20.33 27.04 10.30
N ARG A 71 -21.44 27.69 10.65
CA ARG A 71 -22.65 27.72 9.82
C ARG A 71 -22.46 28.71 8.69
N SER A 72 -22.79 28.33 7.46
CA SER A 72 -22.80 29.27 6.34
C SER A 72 -23.78 28.83 5.26
N SER A 73 -24.47 29.80 4.65
CA SER A 73 -25.32 29.58 3.47
C SER A 73 -24.51 29.59 2.17
N LEU A 74 -23.19 29.79 2.22
CA LEU A 74 -22.31 29.81 1.05
C LEU A 74 -22.16 28.41 0.41
N THR A 75 -22.33 27.35 1.19
CA THR A 75 -22.40 25.98 0.69
C THR A 75 -23.85 25.50 0.63
N ALA A 76 -24.17 24.65 -0.34
CA ALA A 76 -25.46 23.99 -0.40
C ALA A 76 -25.58 22.82 0.60
N THR A 77 -24.43 22.27 1.04
CA THR A 77 -24.39 21.09 1.93
C THR A 77 -23.39 21.32 3.08
N ALA A 78 -22.18 20.79 2.96
CA ALA A 78 -21.03 21.17 3.75
C ALA A 78 -19.79 21.22 2.85
N CYS A 79 -18.78 21.98 3.27
CA CYS A 79 -17.51 22.04 2.57
C CYS A 79 -16.32 22.34 3.48
N ALA A 80 -15.19 21.71 3.16
CA ALA A 80 -13.89 22.02 3.73
C ALA A 80 -13.23 23.16 2.95
N VAL A 81 -12.73 24.16 3.68
CA VAL A 81 -12.11 25.39 3.15
C VAL A 81 -10.80 25.70 3.86
N ILE A 82 -9.81 26.16 3.10
CA ILE A 82 -8.65 26.85 3.65
C ILE A 82 -8.73 28.32 3.25
N ASP A 83 -8.74 29.22 4.23
CA ASP A 83 -8.80 30.66 4.00
C ASP A 83 -7.43 31.24 3.58
N ALA A 84 -7.37 32.56 3.37
CA ALA A 84 -6.14 33.24 2.95
C ALA A 84 -5.03 33.18 4.00
N ASP A 85 -5.39 33.05 5.28
CA ASP A 85 -4.47 32.98 6.43
C ASP A 85 -4.08 31.53 6.77
N ASN A 86 -4.45 30.58 5.90
CA ASN A 86 -4.20 29.15 6.04
C ASN A 86 -4.95 28.48 7.20
N ASN A 87 -6.03 29.07 7.68
CA ASN A 87 -6.92 28.44 8.66
C ASN A 87 -7.80 27.40 7.98
N ARG A 88 -7.96 26.24 8.63
CA ARG A 88 -8.83 25.15 8.20
C ARG A 88 -10.23 25.39 8.75
N ILE A 89 -11.21 25.51 7.86
CA ILE A 89 -12.60 25.80 8.19
C ILE A 89 -13.48 24.72 7.54
N ILE A 90 -14.51 24.28 8.25
CA ILE A 90 -15.60 23.48 7.69
C ILE A 90 -16.85 24.35 7.77
N TYR A 91 -17.40 24.69 6.61
CA TYR A 91 -18.72 25.32 6.53
C TYR A 91 -19.79 24.25 6.38
N TYR A 92 -20.90 24.38 7.10
CA TYR A 92 -22.09 23.58 6.85
C TYR A 92 -23.33 24.45 6.74
N ASN A 93 -24.25 24.04 5.88
CA ASN A 93 -25.53 24.70 5.69
C ASN A 93 -26.52 24.20 6.75
N GLN A 94 -26.98 25.10 7.62
CA GLN A 94 -27.87 24.75 8.72
C GLN A 94 -29.24 24.26 8.24
N ASP A 95 -29.78 24.85 7.17
CA ASP A 95 -31.10 24.46 6.64
C ASP A 95 -31.05 23.06 6.03
N PHE A 96 -29.97 22.75 5.30
CA PHE A 96 -29.72 21.40 4.79
C PHE A 96 -29.54 20.40 5.94
N PHE A 97 -28.71 20.70 6.94
CA PHE A 97 -28.56 19.83 8.11
C PHE A 97 -29.87 19.70 8.89
N GLY A 98 -30.73 20.71 8.89
CA GLY A 98 -32.06 20.69 9.47
C GLY A 98 -33.04 19.77 8.72
N SER A 99 -32.88 19.61 7.40
CA SER A 99 -33.73 18.74 6.58
C SER A 99 -33.34 17.25 6.68
N LEU A 100 -32.11 16.95 7.10
CA LEU A 100 -31.66 15.58 7.32
C LEU A 100 -32.18 15.04 8.67
N ASN A 101 -33.06 14.04 8.60
CA ASN A 101 -33.69 13.43 9.78
C ASN A 101 -32.83 12.35 10.48
N ASN A 102 -31.69 11.97 9.91
CA ASN A 102 -30.82 10.92 10.46
C ASN A 102 -29.45 11.52 10.85
N GLU A 103 -29.05 11.35 12.11
CA GLU A 103 -27.74 11.83 12.60
C GLU A 103 -26.56 11.18 11.85
N THR A 104 -26.72 9.94 11.39
CA THR A 104 -25.70 9.22 10.61
C THR A 104 -25.31 9.98 9.36
N TYR A 105 -26.27 10.68 8.74
CA TYR A 105 -26.04 11.42 7.50
C TYR A 105 -25.17 12.65 7.79
N LYS A 106 -25.52 13.40 8.84
CA LYS A 106 -24.80 14.60 9.27
C LYS A 106 -23.36 14.26 9.66
N ILE A 107 -23.17 13.16 10.39
CA ILE A 107 -21.85 12.68 10.82
C ILE A 107 -21.03 12.21 9.61
N ALA A 108 -21.62 11.46 8.67
CA ALA A 108 -20.91 10.99 7.48
C ALA A 108 -20.43 12.15 6.60
N ILE A 109 -21.27 13.17 6.39
CA ILE A 109 -20.90 14.40 5.66
C ILE A 109 -19.74 15.11 6.37
N LEU A 110 -19.85 15.36 7.68
CA LEU A 110 -18.79 16.05 8.41
C LEU A 110 -17.48 15.25 8.45
N ALA A 111 -17.55 13.92 8.58
CA ALA A 111 -16.36 13.06 8.56
C ALA A 111 -15.64 13.13 7.21
N HIS A 112 -16.40 13.13 6.11
CA HIS A 112 -15.87 13.32 4.76
C HIS A 112 -15.14 14.68 4.62
N GLU A 113 -15.75 15.77 5.08
CA GLU A 113 -15.10 17.11 5.03
C GLU A 113 -13.84 17.19 5.90
N ILE A 114 -13.84 16.53 7.06
CA ILE A 114 -12.66 16.44 7.92
C ILE A 114 -11.53 15.69 7.20
N ALA A 115 -11.83 14.62 6.46
CA ALA A 115 -10.83 13.84 5.73
C ALA A 115 -10.10 14.68 4.68
N HIS A 116 -10.79 15.57 3.98
CA HIS A 116 -10.15 16.50 3.05
C HIS A 116 -9.12 17.40 3.74
N HIS A 117 -9.37 17.81 4.98
CA HIS A 117 -8.39 18.54 5.77
C HIS A 117 -7.19 17.67 6.15
N LEU A 118 -7.42 16.44 6.65
CA LEU A 118 -6.36 15.52 7.07
C LEU A 118 -5.38 15.21 5.94
N ASN A 119 -5.93 14.88 4.77
CA ASN A 119 -5.15 14.41 3.62
C ASN A 119 -4.58 15.58 2.80
N ASN A 120 -4.94 16.82 3.14
CA ASN A 120 -4.55 18.04 2.44
C ASN A 120 -5.05 18.10 0.97
N ASN A 121 -6.23 17.53 0.73
CA ASN A 121 -6.79 17.25 -0.59
C ASN A 121 -7.62 18.40 -1.20
N LEU A 122 -7.38 19.65 -0.77
CA LEU A 122 -8.25 20.80 -1.09
C LEU A 122 -7.86 21.55 -2.39
N PHE A 123 -6.81 21.12 -3.08
CA PHE A 123 -6.12 21.95 -4.08
C PHE A 123 -6.14 21.39 -5.51
N THR A 124 -6.63 20.17 -5.73
CA THR A 124 -6.60 19.46 -7.01
C THR A 124 -7.92 19.68 -7.78
N LYS A 125 -7.83 20.19 -9.01
CA LYS A 125 -8.95 20.27 -9.99
C LYS A 125 -8.74 19.31 -11.17
N ASP A 126 -7.97 18.25 -10.94
CA ASP A 126 -7.58 17.22 -11.93
C ASP A 126 -8.12 15.84 -11.51
N SER A 127 -7.72 14.78 -12.23
CA SER A 127 -8.16 13.40 -11.98
C SER A 127 -7.81 12.85 -10.59
N LYS A 128 -6.89 13.50 -9.86
CA LYS A 128 -6.54 13.12 -8.47
C LYS A 128 -7.71 13.39 -7.51
N ARG A 129 -8.57 14.35 -7.84
CA ARG A 129 -9.76 14.67 -7.05
C ARG A 129 -10.70 13.48 -6.86
N THR A 130 -10.87 12.62 -7.87
CA THR A 130 -11.70 11.41 -7.76
C THR A 130 -11.18 10.47 -6.66
N ILE A 131 -9.85 10.31 -6.55
CA ILE A 131 -9.21 9.48 -5.53
C ILE A 131 -9.39 10.13 -4.16
N ASP A 132 -9.18 11.45 -4.08
CA ASP A 132 -9.31 12.23 -2.85
C ASP A 132 -10.73 12.13 -2.24
N GLU A 133 -11.77 12.12 -3.07
CA GLU A 133 -13.18 11.98 -2.67
C GLU A 133 -13.49 10.55 -2.16
N LEU A 134 -12.92 9.52 -2.80
CA LEU A 134 -13.10 8.12 -2.37
C LEU A 134 -12.35 7.82 -1.06
N ASP A 135 -11.16 8.38 -0.87
CA ASP A 135 -10.44 8.29 0.41
C ASP A 135 -11.19 8.98 1.54
N ALA A 136 -11.83 10.12 1.26
CA ALA A 136 -12.68 10.82 2.21
C ALA A 136 -13.93 10.00 2.58
N ASP A 137 -14.54 9.30 1.61
CA ASP A 137 -15.64 8.36 1.87
C ASP A 137 -15.20 7.15 2.68
N LYS A 138 -14.03 6.58 2.39
CA LYS A 138 -13.44 5.49 3.17
C LYS A 138 -13.21 5.92 4.61
N PHE A 139 -12.68 7.12 4.84
CA PHE A 139 -12.55 7.67 6.19
C PHE A 139 -13.92 7.79 6.88
N ALA A 140 -14.92 8.37 6.21
CA ALA A 140 -16.27 8.51 6.75
C ALA A 140 -16.89 7.16 7.12
N GLY A 141 -16.69 6.12 6.31
CA GLY A 141 -17.11 4.75 6.60
C GLY A 141 -16.53 4.22 7.90
N SER A 142 -15.22 4.42 8.11
CA SER A 142 -14.53 3.99 9.33
C SER A 142 -15.09 4.66 10.59
N VAL A 143 -15.45 5.94 10.48
CA VAL A 143 -16.05 6.74 11.57
C VAL A 143 -17.43 6.22 11.92
N ILE A 144 -18.28 5.96 10.92
CA ILE A 144 -19.62 5.40 11.14
C ILE A 144 -19.53 4.04 11.82
N CYS A 145 -18.59 3.18 11.44
CA CYS A 145 -18.34 1.92 12.14
C CYS A 145 -17.95 2.13 13.60
N LYS A 146 -16.94 2.96 13.87
CA LYS A 146 -16.43 3.17 15.24
C LYS A 146 -17.44 3.85 16.16
N LEU A 147 -18.36 4.63 15.61
CA LEU A 147 -19.49 5.21 16.33
C LEU A 147 -20.67 4.24 16.52
N GLY A 148 -20.60 3.05 15.92
CA GLY A 148 -21.66 2.06 16.01
C GLY A 148 -22.90 2.37 15.20
N LEU A 149 -22.79 3.27 14.22
CA LEU A 149 -23.89 3.73 13.40
C LEU A 149 -24.15 2.74 12.25
N LYS A 150 -25.38 2.73 11.71
CA LYS A 150 -25.78 1.73 10.72
C LYS A 150 -25.22 2.05 9.34
N LEU A 151 -24.55 1.07 8.74
CA LEU A 151 -24.04 1.15 7.36
C LEU A 151 -25.16 1.46 6.36
N GLU A 152 -26.32 0.82 6.48
CA GLU A 152 -27.42 0.99 5.51
C GLU A 152 -28.04 2.39 5.57
N ASP A 153 -28.14 2.98 6.76
CA ASP A 153 -28.54 4.38 6.91
C ASP A 153 -27.53 5.27 6.17
N ALA A 154 -26.22 5.09 6.43
CA ALA A 154 -25.20 5.88 5.76
C ALA A 154 -25.18 5.70 4.23
N LYS A 155 -25.45 4.49 3.70
CA LYS A 155 -25.57 4.27 2.24
C LYS A 155 -26.74 5.05 1.63
N GLN A 156 -27.84 5.21 2.36
CA GLN A 156 -29.00 5.96 1.88
C GLN A 156 -28.68 7.43 1.64
N LEU A 157 -27.77 8.04 2.42
CA LEU A 157 -27.25 9.38 2.16
C LEU A 157 -26.65 9.49 0.74
N TYR A 158 -25.77 8.56 0.37
CA TYR A 158 -25.13 8.55 -0.95
C TYR A 158 -26.16 8.33 -2.08
N ILE A 159 -27.20 7.52 -1.82
CA ILE A 159 -28.30 7.32 -2.77
C ILE A 159 -29.10 8.60 -3.00
N THR A 160 -29.26 9.45 -1.99
CA THR A 160 -30.03 10.70 -2.12
C THR A 160 -29.19 11.84 -2.69
N GLU A 161 -27.96 11.99 -2.21
CA GLU A 161 -27.14 13.20 -2.46
C GLU A 161 -26.14 13.06 -3.61
N CYS A 162 -25.71 11.84 -3.98
CA CYS A 162 -24.67 11.64 -5.00
C CYS A 162 -25.25 11.26 -6.36
N PRO A 163 -24.72 11.77 -7.49
CA PRO A 163 -25.21 11.43 -8.82
C PRO A 163 -24.93 9.95 -9.19
N SER A 164 -25.81 9.34 -10.00
CA SER A 164 -25.69 7.93 -10.40
C SER A 164 -24.51 7.64 -11.34
N TYR A 165 -23.94 8.67 -11.97
CA TYR A 165 -22.77 8.62 -12.84
C TYR A 165 -21.77 9.70 -12.44
N SER A 166 -20.49 9.49 -12.75
CA SER A 166 -19.42 10.46 -12.46
C SER A 166 -19.69 11.78 -13.17
N LYS A 167 -19.63 12.89 -12.44
CA LYS A 167 -19.89 14.24 -12.97
C LYS A 167 -18.63 15.09 -12.86
N GLY A 168 -17.87 15.14 -13.94
CA GLY A 168 -16.58 15.83 -13.97
C GLY A 168 -15.56 15.09 -13.08
N ILE A 169 -15.10 15.77 -12.03
CA ILE A 169 -14.09 15.26 -11.08
C ILE A 169 -14.69 14.57 -9.83
N TYR A 170 -16.02 14.42 -9.78
CA TYR A 170 -16.72 13.72 -8.69
C TYR A 170 -17.04 12.26 -9.09
N PRO A 171 -16.71 11.26 -8.24
CA PRO A 171 -16.98 9.84 -8.51
C PRO A 171 -18.48 9.54 -8.62
N ALA A 172 -18.81 8.41 -9.28
CA ALA A 172 -20.19 7.93 -9.32
C ALA A 172 -20.63 7.45 -7.93
N ARG A 173 -21.94 7.56 -7.65
CA ARG A 173 -22.55 7.06 -6.41
C ARG A 173 -22.12 5.64 -6.02
N LYS A 174 -22.02 4.74 -7.00
CA LYS A 174 -21.64 3.33 -6.74
C LYS A 174 -20.25 3.26 -6.10
N ASP A 175 -19.28 3.96 -6.68
CA ASP A 175 -17.88 3.97 -6.23
C ASP A 175 -17.76 4.60 -4.84
N ARG A 176 -18.53 5.67 -4.58
CA ARG A 176 -18.59 6.32 -3.26
C ARG A 176 -19.18 5.41 -2.18
N ILE A 177 -20.28 4.69 -2.48
CA ILE A 177 -20.88 3.70 -1.58
C ILE A 177 -19.90 2.55 -1.30
N GLU A 178 -19.16 2.12 -2.32
CA GLU A 178 -18.17 1.06 -2.20
C GLU A 178 -16.99 1.49 -1.32
N ALA A 179 -16.37 2.64 -1.59
CA ALA A 179 -15.30 3.21 -0.76
C ALA A 179 -15.73 3.42 0.70
N PHE A 180 -16.94 3.97 0.91
CA PHE A 180 -17.53 4.11 2.23
C PHE A 180 -17.72 2.75 2.93
N SER A 181 -18.23 1.75 2.21
CA SER A 181 -18.43 0.41 2.76
C SER A 181 -17.10 -0.26 3.12
N ILE A 182 -16.08 -0.11 2.29
CA ILE A 182 -14.71 -0.57 2.57
C ILE A 182 -14.22 0.04 3.88
N GLY A 183 -14.34 1.37 4.04
CA GLY A 183 -13.95 2.05 5.27
C GLY A 183 -14.67 1.53 6.52
N PHE A 184 -15.97 1.28 6.40
CA PHE A 184 -16.79 0.73 7.48
C PHE A 184 -16.34 -0.68 7.89
N TYR A 185 -16.03 -1.54 6.92
CA TYR A 185 -15.58 -2.91 7.17
C TYR A 185 -14.13 -2.97 7.66
N ASP A 186 -13.23 -2.14 7.11
CA ASP A 186 -11.83 -2.02 7.53
C ASP A 186 -11.71 -1.59 9.00
N ALA A 187 -12.70 -0.84 9.51
CA ALA A 187 -12.79 -0.47 10.91
C ALA A 187 -13.33 -1.59 11.84
N GLY A 188 -13.66 -2.76 11.29
CA GLY A 188 -13.96 -3.98 12.05
C GLY A 188 -15.45 -4.27 12.28
N CYS A 189 -16.38 -3.53 11.66
CA CYS A 189 -17.82 -3.72 11.83
C CYS A 189 -18.39 -4.67 10.76
N GLN A 190 -18.60 -5.94 11.09
CA GLN A 190 -19.24 -6.90 10.18
C GLN A 190 -20.74 -7.07 10.49
N ASN A 191 -21.57 -7.05 9.43
CA ASN A 191 -23.01 -7.37 9.42
C ASN A 191 -23.83 -6.83 10.61
N GLY A 192 -24.09 -5.52 10.62
CA GLY A 192 -25.32 -4.94 11.17
C GLY A 192 -25.57 -5.08 12.68
N LYS A 193 -24.57 -5.43 13.50
CA LYS A 193 -24.68 -5.31 14.96
C LYS A 193 -23.96 -4.05 15.44
N ALA A 194 -24.75 -3.13 15.99
CA ALA A 194 -24.23 -2.00 16.75
C ALA A 194 -23.41 -2.49 17.96
N PRO A 195 -22.32 -1.80 18.35
CA PRO A 195 -21.56 -2.12 19.53
C PRO A 195 -22.39 -1.76 20.76
N ASN A 196 -22.92 -2.75 21.46
CA ASN A 196 -23.48 -2.51 22.79
C ASN A 196 -22.35 -2.25 23.78
N GLN A 197 -22.59 -1.22 24.59
CA GLN A 197 -21.76 -0.70 25.67
C GLN A 197 -21.26 -1.79 26.62
N ALA A 198 -20.12 -1.49 27.24
CA ALA A 198 -19.41 -2.30 28.22
C ALA A 198 -20.36 -2.99 29.23
N ASP A 199 -20.22 -4.31 29.35
CA ASP A 199 -20.46 -5.01 30.61
C ASP A 199 -19.15 -5.65 31.07
N ASN A 200 -18.70 -5.09 32.17
CA ASN A 200 -17.57 -5.39 33.00
C ASN A 200 -17.98 -6.50 33.97
N SER A 201 -18.07 -7.73 33.49
CA SER A 201 -17.97 -8.92 34.34
C SER A 201 -17.63 -10.19 33.57
N ASN A 202 -16.60 -10.89 34.09
CA ASN A 202 -16.18 -12.28 33.86
C ASN A 202 -15.12 -12.65 32.81
N PRO A 203 -14.24 -13.62 33.17
CA PRO A 203 -12.89 -13.72 32.67
C PRO A 203 -12.76 -14.56 31.40
N ILE A 204 -11.65 -14.29 30.70
CA ILE A 204 -11.00 -15.05 29.62
C ILE A 204 -11.53 -16.49 29.49
N LEU A 205 -12.32 -16.76 28.45
CA LEU A 205 -12.45 -18.10 27.88
C LEU A 205 -11.74 -18.12 26.52
N LYS A 206 -10.61 -18.82 26.51
CA LYS A 206 -9.92 -19.27 25.30
C LYS A 206 -10.88 -20.16 24.49
N PRO A 207 -10.90 -20.10 23.15
CA PRO A 207 -11.55 -21.14 22.37
C PRO A 207 -10.78 -22.45 22.59
N ASN A 208 -11.45 -23.42 23.21
CA ASN A 208 -11.00 -24.81 23.25
C ASN A 208 -10.89 -25.36 21.82
N LEU A 209 -9.70 -25.80 21.44
CA LEU A 209 -9.53 -26.75 20.35
C LEU A 209 -10.09 -28.10 20.80
N THR A 210 -11.24 -28.49 20.27
CA THR A 210 -11.61 -29.92 20.16
C THR A 210 -12.35 -30.18 18.85
N THR A 211 -11.60 -30.77 17.93
CA THR A 211 -11.98 -31.81 16.95
C THR A 211 -13.12 -31.52 15.96
N ASN A 212 -12.72 -31.03 14.78
CA ASN A 212 -13.03 -31.66 13.50
C ASN A 212 -11.96 -31.24 12.48
N THR A 213 -10.72 -31.68 12.71
CA THR A 213 -9.61 -31.47 11.78
C THR A 213 -9.84 -32.40 10.59
N PHE A 214 -10.43 -31.86 9.53
CA PHE A 214 -10.44 -32.53 8.22
C PHE A 214 -9.00 -32.52 7.70
N VAL A 215 -8.23 -33.56 8.03
CA VAL A 215 -6.91 -33.81 7.46
C VAL A 215 -7.15 -34.40 6.08
N LEU A 216 -6.89 -33.62 5.04
CA LEU A 216 -6.93 -34.12 3.66
C LEU A 216 -5.58 -34.79 3.37
N PRO A 217 -5.55 -36.04 2.86
CA PRO A 217 -4.30 -36.73 2.59
C PRO A 217 -3.58 -36.10 1.39
N PHE A 218 -2.26 -35.95 1.51
CA PHE A 218 -1.37 -35.77 0.36
C PHE A 218 -1.29 -37.10 -0.41
N THR A 219 -1.46 -37.06 -1.72
CA THR A 219 -1.20 -38.22 -2.61
C THR A 219 0.12 -37.96 -3.32
N ASP A 220 1.14 -38.78 -3.09
CA ASP A 220 2.47 -38.68 -3.71
C ASP A 220 3.15 -37.30 -3.58
N GLY A 221 2.94 -36.60 -2.45
CA GLY A 221 3.51 -35.26 -2.24
C GLY A 221 2.73 -34.13 -2.92
N HIS A 222 1.55 -34.42 -3.44
CA HIS A 222 0.63 -33.44 -4.01
C HIS A 222 -0.63 -33.32 -3.17
N PHE A 223 -1.05 -32.09 -2.95
CA PHE A 223 -2.35 -31.75 -2.38
C PHE A 223 -3.21 -31.10 -3.46
N VAL A 224 -4.41 -31.64 -3.67
CA VAL A 224 -5.35 -31.15 -4.66
C VAL A 224 -6.47 -30.39 -3.96
N GLY A 225 -6.48 -29.08 -4.14
CA GLY A 225 -7.55 -28.18 -3.70
C GLY A 225 -8.52 -27.84 -4.81
N ASN A 226 -9.57 -27.08 -4.48
CA ASN A 226 -10.54 -26.66 -5.49
C ASN A 226 -9.95 -25.55 -6.38
N GLY A 227 -9.52 -25.92 -7.59
CA GLY A 227 -8.91 -25.00 -8.57
C GLY A 227 -7.39 -24.88 -8.48
N PHE A 228 -6.73 -25.73 -7.68
CA PHE A 228 -5.26 -25.76 -7.58
C PHE A 228 -4.72 -27.10 -7.13
N THR A 229 -3.47 -27.37 -7.49
CA THR A 229 -2.65 -28.45 -6.91
C THR A 229 -1.43 -27.80 -6.28
N VAL A 230 -0.98 -28.24 -5.11
CA VAL A 230 0.29 -27.80 -4.52
C VAL A 230 1.17 -29.00 -4.25
N THR A 231 2.46 -28.87 -4.54
CA THR A 231 3.46 -29.90 -4.25
C THR A 231 4.18 -29.55 -2.96
N LEU A 232 3.93 -30.31 -1.90
CA LEU A 232 4.59 -30.18 -0.60
C LEU A 232 4.88 -31.58 -0.05
N PRO A 233 5.96 -31.76 0.72
CA PRO A 233 6.19 -33.01 1.44
C PRO A 233 4.95 -33.43 2.25
N SER A 234 4.64 -34.71 2.21
CA SER A 234 3.43 -35.29 2.80
C SER A 234 3.31 -35.15 4.31
N ASN A 235 4.37 -34.69 4.98
CA ASN A 235 4.40 -34.42 6.41
C ASN A 235 3.93 -33.00 6.79
N PHE A 236 3.58 -32.16 5.82
CA PHE A 236 2.86 -30.91 6.10
C PHE A 236 1.42 -31.20 6.54
N ILE A 237 0.88 -30.34 7.39
CA ILE A 237 -0.52 -30.42 7.84
C ILE A 237 -1.32 -29.37 7.08
N ALA A 238 -2.21 -29.82 6.19
CA ALA A 238 -3.15 -28.94 5.49
C ALA A 238 -4.41 -28.71 6.33
N ARG A 239 -4.79 -27.45 6.52
CA ARG A 239 -5.96 -27.02 7.28
C ARG A 239 -6.82 -26.06 6.44
N PRO A 240 -8.06 -26.46 6.06
CA PRO A 240 -8.97 -25.55 5.37
C PRO A 240 -9.39 -24.39 6.29
N SER A 241 -9.65 -23.23 5.70
CA SER A 241 -10.07 -22.03 6.46
C SER A 241 -11.35 -21.41 5.89
N ILE A 242 -11.26 -20.51 4.91
CA ILE A 242 -12.45 -19.92 4.26
C ILE A 242 -13.13 -20.98 3.40
N ARG A 243 -14.46 -21.02 3.47
CA ARG A 243 -15.29 -21.88 2.63
C ARG A 243 -16.23 -21.05 1.78
N SER A 244 -16.40 -21.48 0.53
CA SER A 244 -17.42 -20.96 -0.37
C SER A 244 -18.79 -21.07 0.27
N ILE A 245 -19.55 -19.97 0.24
CA ILE A 245 -20.90 -19.91 0.77
C ILE A 245 -21.83 -20.86 -0.01
N THR A 246 -21.62 -20.94 -1.33
CA THR A 246 -22.44 -21.69 -2.29
C THR A 246 -22.08 -23.16 -2.34
N THR A 247 -20.80 -23.51 -2.50
CA THR A 247 -20.36 -24.89 -2.71
C THR A 247 -19.88 -25.58 -1.43
N LYS A 248 -19.70 -24.84 -0.33
CA LYS A 248 -19.06 -25.29 0.93
C LYS A 248 -17.62 -25.80 0.78
N ALA A 249 -17.06 -25.79 -0.43
CA ALA A 249 -15.68 -26.11 -0.71
C ALA A 249 -14.75 -25.08 -0.07
N ALA A 250 -13.60 -25.52 0.44
CA ALA A 250 -12.59 -24.62 0.98
C ALA A 250 -11.96 -23.79 -0.14
N GLN A 251 -11.91 -22.48 0.07
CA GLN A 251 -11.31 -21.47 -0.82
C GLN A 251 -9.93 -21.01 -0.32
N SER A 252 -9.64 -21.17 0.97
CA SER A 252 -8.29 -21.05 1.51
C SER A 252 -7.84 -22.25 2.31
N PHE A 253 -6.52 -22.42 2.35
CA PHE A 253 -5.82 -23.43 3.12
C PHE A 253 -4.57 -22.85 3.78
N PHE A 254 -4.32 -23.30 5.00
CA PHE A 254 -3.03 -23.17 5.68
C PHE A 254 -2.29 -24.52 5.59
N PHE A 255 -0.99 -24.48 5.35
CA PHE A 255 -0.11 -25.65 5.33
C PHE A 255 0.99 -25.46 6.36
N THR A 256 0.88 -26.14 7.50
CA THR A 256 1.85 -26.01 8.59
C THR A 256 2.98 -27.02 8.42
N SER A 257 4.22 -26.58 8.59
CA SER A 257 5.40 -27.44 8.54
C SER A 257 5.40 -28.48 9.68
N PRO A 258 6.14 -29.60 9.55
CA PRO A 258 6.16 -30.67 10.55
C PRO A 258 6.63 -30.22 11.94
N ASP A 259 7.54 -29.25 11.99
CA ASP A 259 8.06 -28.63 13.21
C ASP A 259 7.18 -27.46 13.70
N GLY A 260 6.19 -27.04 12.91
CA GLY A 260 5.32 -25.91 13.20
C GLY A 260 6.00 -24.55 13.14
N ASP A 261 7.21 -24.44 12.60
CA ASP A 261 7.97 -23.19 12.51
C ASP A 261 7.66 -22.37 11.26
N ALA A 262 6.89 -22.95 10.33
CA ALA A 262 6.45 -22.32 9.09
C ALA A 262 5.00 -22.67 8.76
N GLU A 263 4.30 -21.74 8.12
CA GLU A 263 2.95 -21.94 7.61
C GLU A 263 2.80 -21.27 6.25
N PHE A 264 2.38 -22.03 5.23
CA PHE A 264 2.03 -21.49 3.92
C PHE A 264 0.53 -21.25 3.84
N TYR A 265 0.14 -20.27 3.04
CA TYR A 265 -1.25 -19.89 2.84
C TYR A 265 -1.55 -19.78 1.36
N ILE A 266 -2.74 -20.25 0.96
CA ILE A 266 -3.31 -19.99 -0.35
C ILE A 266 -4.78 -19.65 -0.21
N PHE A 267 -5.24 -18.70 -1.02
CA PHE A 267 -6.63 -18.34 -1.22
C PHE A 267 -6.89 -18.15 -2.71
N LEU A 268 -7.95 -18.76 -3.21
CA LEU A 268 -8.38 -18.60 -4.60
C LEU A 268 -9.88 -18.31 -4.65
N SER A 269 -10.23 -17.16 -5.24
CA SER A 269 -11.61 -16.81 -5.51
C SER A 269 -11.78 -16.18 -6.89
N PRO A 270 -12.65 -16.75 -7.75
CA PRO A 270 -12.99 -16.15 -9.03
C PRO A 270 -14.02 -15.00 -8.91
N TRP A 271 -14.32 -14.46 -7.72
CA TRP A 271 -15.42 -13.50 -7.51
C TRP A 271 -15.19 -12.44 -6.41
N GLY A 272 -13.98 -11.89 -6.29
CA GLY A 272 -13.71 -10.75 -5.40
C GLY A 272 -13.99 -10.99 -3.89
N ASN A 273 -14.02 -12.25 -3.45
CA ASN A 273 -14.11 -12.58 -2.03
C ASN A 273 -12.80 -12.19 -1.34
N VAL A 274 -12.85 -11.60 -0.16
CA VAL A 274 -11.64 -11.19 0.57
C VAL A 274 -11.05 -12.36 1.37
N ALA A 275 -9.72 -12.47 1.38
CA ALA A 275 -8.96 -13.36 2.26
C ALA A 275 -8.98 -12.85 3.71
N SER A 276 -10.13 -12.86 4.37
CA SER A 276 -10.33 -12.26 5.69
C SER A 276 -9.67 -13.02 6.85
N ASP A 277 -9.37 -14.29 6.64
CA ASP A 277 -8.70 -15.18 7.61
C ASP A 277 -7.20 -14.89 7.79
N ILE A 278 -6.65 -13.98 6.99
CA ILE A 278 -5.28 -13.47 7.10
C ILE A 278 -5.24 -11.98 7.45
N ALA A 279 -6.35 -11.39 7.90
CA ALA A 279 -6.40 -10.01 8.35
C ALA A 279 -5.32 -9.74 9.42
N ILE A 280 -4.81 -8.52 9.45
CA ILE A 280 -3.80 -8.09 10.43
C ILE A 280 -4.47 -7.94 11.78
N ASP A 281 -4.00 -8.69 12.78
CA ASP A 281 -4.42 -8.48 14.16
C ASP A 281 -3.61 -7.33 14.75
N ALA A 282 -4.17 -6.12 14.69
CA ALA A 282 -3.52 -4.91 15.20
C ALA A 282 -3.12 -4.98 16.69
N LYS A 283 -3.64 -5.94 17.48
CA LYS A 283 -3.21 -6.14 18.87
C LYS A 283 -1.86 -6.85 18.95
N THR A 284 -1.64 -7.84 18.10
CA THR A 284 -0.49 -8.75 18.17
C THR A 284 0.51 -8.54 17.04
N GLU A 285 0.14 -7.81 16.00
CA GLU A 285 0.91 -7.66 14.76
C GLU A 285 1.04 -6.20 14.32
N THR A 286 2.04 -5.96 13.49
CA THR A 286 2.32 -4.67 12.85
C THR A 286 2.49 -4.90 11.36
N LEU A 287 1.81 -4.10 10.55
CA LEU A 287 2.07 -4.02 9.11
C LEU A 287 3.44 -3.34 8.92
N VAL A 288 4.37 -4.06 8.31
CA VAL A 288 5.74 -3.59 8.03
C VAL A 288 5.76 -2.82 6.71
N SER A 289 5.14 -3.36 5.66
CA SER A 289 5.05 -2.70 4.36
C SER A 289 3.86 -3.17 3.54
N THR A 290 3.38 -2.27 2.67
CA THR A 290 2.47 -2.59 1.58
C THR A 290 3.11 -2.16 0.27
N ASN A 291 3.39 -3.12 -0.63
CA ASN A 291 3.98 -2.84 -1.94
C ASN A 291 2.94 -3.11 -3.03
N VAL A 292 2.57 -2.07 -3.78
CA VAL A 292 1.58 -2.17 -4.86
C VAL A 292 2.31 -2.27 -6.19
N GLY A 293 2.09 -3.36 -6.93
CA GLY A 293 2.66 -3.57 -8.26
C GLY A 293 2.07 -2.63 -9.30
N ARG A 294 2.74 -2.47 -10.45
CA ARG A 294 2.27 -1.51 -11.46
C ARG A 294 0.89 -1.92 -11.99
N GLY A 295 -0.01 -0.95 -12.11
CA GLY A 295 -1.41 -1.21 -12.49
C GLY A 295 -2.34 -1.48 -11.30
N GLY A 296 -1.83 -1.60 -10.07
CA GLY A 296 -2.65 -1.70 -8.86
C GLY A 296 -3.28 -3.08 -8.63
N GLU A 297 -3.10 -4.02 -9.57
CA GLU A 297 -3.68 -5.36 -9.51
C GLU A 297 -2.95 -6.29 -8.54
N ILE A 298 -1.89 -5.83 -7.89
CA ILE A 298 -1.02 -6.69 -7.07
C ILE A 298 -0.61 -5.93 -5.84
N VAL A 299 -0.76 -6.56 -4.69
CA VAL A 299 -0.43 -5.97 -3.42
C VAL A 299 0.33 -6.99 -2.59
N ARG A 300 1.53 -6.63 -2.14
CA ARG A 300 2.27 -7.39 -1.16
C ARG A 300 2.14 -6.75 0.22
N TYR A 301 1.82 -7.55 1.22
CA TYR A 301 1.79 -7.15 2.62
C TYR A 301 2.90 -7.88 3.36
N ASP A 302 3.77 -7.16 4.06
CA ASP A 302 4.73 -7.75 5.00
C ASP A 302 4.29 -7.38 6.42
N ILE A 303 4.18 -8.37 7.30
CA ILE A 303 3.56 -8.26 8.63
C ILE A 303 4.48 -8.92 9.64
N LYS A 304 4.61 -8.33 10.83
CA LYS A 304 5.44 -8.84 11.91
C LYS A 304 4.70 -8.90 13.23
N ALA A 305 4.87 -9.98 13.97
CA ALA A 305 4.36 -10.08 15.33
C ALA A 305 5.10 -9.08 16.24
N LYS A 306 4.36 -8.35 17.08
CA LYS A 306 4.91 -7.32 17.98
C LYS A 306 5.86 -7.88 19.03
N ASP A 307 5.69 -9.15 19.40
CA ASP A 307 6.59 -9.88 20.29
C ASP A 307 7.79 -10.51 19.55
N ASN A 308 7.92 -10.27 18.24
CA ASN A 308 8.90 -10.88 17.35
C ASN A 308 8.81 -12.42 17.26
N SER A 309 7.68 -13.02 17.63
CA SER A 309 7.50 -14.48 17.58
C SER A 309 7.37 -15.04 16.15
N TYR A 310 7.02 -14.21 15.17
CA TYR A 310 6.99 -14.56 13.76
C TYR A 310 6.94 -13.34 12.84
N GLU A 311 7.23 -13.58 11.57
CA GLU A 311 6.96 -12.70 10.45
C GLU A 311 6.06 -13.44 9.45
N ARG A 312 5.23 -12.70 8.71
CA ARG A 312 4.40 -13.24 7.64
C ARG A 312 4.25 -12.26 6.48
N ALA A 313 4.27 -12.77 5.27
CA ALA A 313 4.07 -11.97 4.06
C ALA A 313 2.96 -12.57 3.20
N TYR A 314 2.22 -11.71 2.51
CA TYR A 314 1.18 -12.10 1.55
C TYR A 314 1.38 -11.37 0.24
N LEU A 315 1.15 -12.10 -0.86
CA LEU A 315 1.04 -11.56 -2.21
C LEU A 315 -0.41 -11.75 -2.65
N GLU A 316 -1.12 -10.65 -2.83
CA GLU A 316 -2.48 -10.57 -3.33
C GLU A 316 -2.47 -10.12 -4.78
N VAL A 317 -3.18 -10.83 -5.65
CA VAL A 317 -3.38 -10.49 -7.05
C VAL A 317 -4.88 -10.36 -7.29
N GLN A 318 -5.31 -9.18 -7.72
CA GLN A 318 -6.69 -8.81 -7.99
C GLN A 318 -6.80 -8.15 -9.36
N SER A 319 -7.37 -8.86 -10.34
CA SER A 319 -7.69 -8.29 -11.66
C SER A 319 -9.20 -8.32 -11.89
N GLN A 320 -9.79 -7.14 -12.06
CA GLN A 320 -11.20 -7.02 -12.44
C GLN A 320 -11.45 -7.43 -13.89
N LYS A 321 -10.44 -7.27 -14.76
CA LYS A 321 -10.53 -7.63 -16.18
C LYS A 321 -10.56 -9.14 -16.36
N GLU A 322 -9.68 -9.85 -15.66
CA GLU A 322 -9.53 -11.31 -15.77
C GLU A 322 -10.40 -12.07 -14.72
N ASN A 323 -11.12 -11.34 -13.86
CA ASN A 323 -11.96 -11.89 -12.79
C ASN A 323 -11.21 -12.84 -11.85
N ILE A 324 -10.00 -12.43 -11.45
CA ILE A 324 -9.09 -13.20 -10.60
C ILE A 324 -8.90 -12.47 -9.27
N HIS A 325 -9.00 -13.22 -8.16
CA HIS A 325 -8.56 -12.78 -6.84
C HIS A 325 -7.87 -13.92 -6.10
N HIS A 326 -6.53 -13.89 -6.11
CA HIS A 326 -5.69 -14.92 -5.50
C HIS A 326 -4.80 -14.30 -4.42
N VAL A 327 -4.61 -15.01 -3.31
CA VAL A 327 -3.64 -14.63 -2.28
C VAL A 327 -2.74 -15.82 -1.96
N LYS A 328 -1.45 -15.56 -1.82
CA LYS A 328 -0.45 -16.54 -1.38
C LYS A 328 0.30 -15.95 -0.20
N GLY A 329 0.62 -16.75 0.80
CA GLY A 329 1.28 -16.24 2.00
C GLY A 329 2.25 -17.20 2.64
N PHE A 330 3.21 -16.64 3.37
CA PHE A 330 4.23 -17.37 4.10
C PHE A 330 4.44 -16.75 5.47
N LYS A 331 4.30 -17.55 6.51
CA LYS A 331 4.58 -17.21 7.90
C LYS A 331 5.74 -18.07 8.42
N TYR A 332 6.66 -17.49 9.15
CA TYR A 332 7.82 -18.17 9.72
C TYR A 332 8.21 -17.56 11.08
N LYS A 333 8.67 -18.39 12.02
CA LYS A 333 9.03 -17.91 13.37
C LYS A 333 10.43 -17.31 13.47
N THR A 334 11.37 -17.81 12.68
CA THR A 334 12.79 -17.44 12.76
C THR A 334 13.42 -17.35 11.38
N GLN A 335 14.57 -16.69 11.27
CA GLN A 335 15.35 -16.65 10.03
C GLN A 335 15.80 -18.06 9.60
N ALA A 336 16.06 -18.98 10.55
CA ALA A 336 16.38 -20.36 10.23
C ALA A 336 15.18 -21.06 9.57
N ALA A 337 13.97 -20.91 10.14
CA ALA A 337 12.75 -21.42 9.55
C ALA A 337 12.47 -20.80 8.17
N TYR A 338 12.72 -19.49 8.01
CA TYR A 338 12.66 -18.82 6.72
C TYR A 338 13.55 -19.51 5.69
N ASN A 339 14.84 -19.67 5.99
CA ASN A 339 15.81 -20.25 5.06
C ASN A 339 15.49 -21.72 4.72
N THR A 340 14.98 -22.49 5.70
CA THR A 340 14.59 -23.88 5.50
C THR A 340 13.35 -24.02 4.61
N TYR A 341 12.31 -23.20 4.85
CA TYR A 341 11.00 -23.40 4.23
C TYR A 341 10.71 -22.49 3.04
N TYR A 342 11.43 -21.38 2.87
CA TYR A 342 11.24 -20.47 1.74
C TYR A 342 11.48 -21.14 0.36
N PRO A 343 12.50 -22.01 0.15
CA PRO A 343 12.64 -22.72 -1.13
C PRO A 343 11.44 -23.63 -1.47
N MET A 344 10.78 -24.18 -0.43
CA MET A 344 9.57 -24.99 -0.59
C MET A 344 8.36 -24.10 -0.88
N PHE A 345 8.25 -22.95 -0.20
CA PHE A 345 7.27 -21.92 -0.50
C PHE A 345 7.45 -21.37 -1.93
N ALA A 346 8.68 -21.16 -2.41
CA ALA A 346 8.97 -20.72 -3.76
C ALA A 346 8.43 -21.70 -4.82
N ARG A 347 8.56 -23.02 -4.58
CA ARG A 347 7.98 -24.07 -5.43
C ARG A 347 6.46 -24.16 -5.33
N PHE A 348 5.90 -23.87 -4.16
CA PHE A 348 4.44 -23.73 -3.91
C PHE A 348 3.79 -22.66 -4.81
N PHE A 349 4.55 -21.73 -5.41
CA PHE A 349 4.02 -20.72 -6.33
C PHE A 349 3.83 -21.18 -7.78
N GLN A 350 4.44 -22.28 -8.21
CA GLN A 350 4.50 -22.68 -9.63
C GLN A 350 3.23 -23.38 -10.14
N THR A 351 2.16 -23.44 -9.34
CA THR A 351 0.93 -24.18 -9.62
C THR A 351 -0.29 -23.27 -9.30
N THR A 352 -1.28 -22.92 -10.14
CA THR A 352 -1.78 -23.22 -11.51
C THR A 352 -2.80 -22.11 -11.91
N PRO A 353 -3.40 -22.06 -13.14
CA PRO A 353 -4.42 -23.02 -13.61
C PRO A 353 -3.96 -23.86 -14.83
N ASN A 354 -4.24 -25.18 -14.78
CA ASN A 354 -4.08 -26.24 -15.79
C ASN A 354 -3.37 -25.93 -17.13
N GLU A 355 -2.13 -26.38 -17.27
CA GLU A 355 -1.55 -26.81 -18.56
C GLU A 355 -0.90 -28.21 -18.40
N PRO A 356 -0.82 -29.01 -19.48
CA PRO A 356 -0.51 -30.44 -19.40
C PRO A 356 0.94 -30.70 -18.98
N GLN A 357 1.10 -31.70 -18.12
CA GLN A 357 2.37 -32.09 -17.51
C GLN A 357 3.47 -32.39 -18.54
N ALA A 358 4.58 -31.66 -18.43
CA ALA A 358 5.87 -32.13 -18.92
C ALA A 358 6.55 -32.92 -17.78
N ASN A 359 6.96 -34.15 -18.11
CA ASN A 359 7.57 -35.10 -17.20
C ASN A 359 8.89 -34.58 -16.62
N ASP A 360 8.98 -34.54 -15.29
CA ASP A 360 10.19 -34.15 -14.58
C ASP A 360 11.01 -35.41 -14.23
N LYS A 361 12.15 -35.55 -14.92
CA LYS A 361 13.29 -36.37 -14.50
C LYS A 361 14.52 -35.49 -14.69
N ASP A 362 15.05 -34.92 -13.61
CA ASP A 362 16.38 -35.29 -13.11
C ASP A 362 16.80 -34.35 -11.97
N ASN A 363 17.05 -34.95 -10.81
CA ASN A 363 17.70 -34.32 -9.68
C ASN A 363 19.22 -34.40 -9.86
N ASN A 364 19.94 -33.28 -9.72
CA ASN A 364 21.29 -33.33 -9.16
C ASN A 364 21.71 -32.00 -8.48
N PRO A 365 22.49 -32.05 -7.37
CA PRO A 365 22.92 -30.88 -6.57
C PRO A 365 24.23 -30.22 -7.11
N PRO A 366 24.63 -29.04 -6.58
CA PRO A 366 25.38 -28.03 -7.33
C PRO A 366 26.90 -28.25 -7.32
N ALA A 367 27.56 -27.87 -8.42
CA ALA A 367 29.01 -27.89 -8.56
C ALA A 367 29.63 -26.49 -8.49
N ASN A 368 30.82 -26.46 -7.88
CA ASN A 368 31.58 -25.30 -7.45
C ASN A 368 32.38 -24.64 -8.60
N THR A 369 32.60 -23.33 -8.44
CA THR A 369 33.42 -22.35 -9.19
C THR A 369 34.55 -22.85 -10.13
N THR A 370 34.59 -22.27 -11.34
CA THR A 370 35.82 -22.01 -12.12
C THR A 370 35.85 -20.56 -12.61
N ALA A 371 37.00 -19.89 -12.41
CA ALA A 371 37.27 -18.55 -12.90
C ALA A 371 37.54 -18.59 -14.42
N ASP A 372 36.69 -17.92 -15.19
CA ASP A 372 36.76 -17.87 -16.65
C ASP A 372 37.52 -16.61 -17.12
N ASN A 373 38.62 -16.80 -17.86
CA ASN A 373 39.46 -15.75 -18.47
C ASN A 373 38.78 -15.12 -19.70
N LYS A 374 37.58 -14.56 -19.51
CA LYS A 374 36.85 -13.81 -20.55
C LYS A 374 37.31 -12.35 -20.59
N THR A 375 37.65 -11.84 -21.77
CA THR A 375 37.99 -10.42 -21.99
C THR A 375 36.73 -9.61 -22.28
N PHE A 376 36.52 -8.56 -21.49
CA PHE A 376 35.36 -7.66 -21.60
C PHE A 376 35.81 -6.28 -22.13
N LYS A 377 34.99 -5.69 -23.00
CA LYS A 377 35.16 -4.32 -23.49
C LYS A 377 34.05 -3.45 -22.91
N VAL A 378 34.42 -2.26 -22.43
CA VAL A 378 33.45 -1.25 -21.98
C VAL A 378 32.62 -0.79 -23.19
N SER A 379 31.33 -1.13 -23.20
CA SER A 379 30.35 -0.71 -24.22
C SER A 379 29.63 0.56 -23.82
N PHE A 380 29.48 0.81 -22.51
CA PHE A 380 28.92 2.03 -21.95
C PHE A 380 29.61 2.38 -20.63
N SER A 381 29.82 3.67 -20.37
CA SER A 381 30.21 4.14 -19.05
C SER A 381 29.68 5.54 -18.81
N ASP A 382 29.26 5.79 -17.58
CA ASP A 382 28.84 7.11 -17.12
C ASP A 382 29.45 7.38 -15.75
N SER A 383 30.17 8.50 -15.64
CA SER A 383 30.76 9.00 -14.38
C SER A 383 29.92 10.09 -13.73
N PHE A 384 28.78 10.46 -14.32
CA PHE A 384 27.82 11.45 -13.86
C PHE A 384 28.42 12.85 -13.64
N VAL A 385 29.48 13.18 -14.38
CA VAL A 385 30.05 14.54 -14.45
C VAL A 385 29.11 15.53 -15.15
N ASP A 386 28.28 15.01 -16.05
CA ASP A 386 27.21 15.71 -16.75
C ASP A 386 26.05 14.74 -17.04
N ASN A 387 25.04 15.20 -17.79
CA ASN A 387 23.91 14.36 -18.20
C ASN A 387 23.95 13.98 -19.70
N ALA A 388 25.13 13.69 -20.25
CA ALA A 388 25.28 13.32 -21.67
C ALA A 388 24.45 12.07 -22.04
N SER A 389 24.34 11.12 -21.12
CA SER A 389 23.57 9.87 -21.29
C SER A 389 22.05 10.05 -21.16
N ARG A 390 21.58 11.28 -20.89
CA ARG A 390 20.15 11.65 -20.80
C ARG A 390 19.38 10.88 -19.73
N TRP A 391 19.98 10.73 -18.55
CA TRP A 391 19.29 10.27 -17.36
C TRP A 391 18.08 11.15 -17.05
N PRO A 392 16.98 10.57 -16.54
CA PRO A 392 15.85 11.32 -16.06
C PRO A 392 16.27 12.36 -15.01
N VAL A 393 15.93 13.63 -15.22
CA VAL A 393 16.13 14.71 -14.25
C VAL A 393 14.79 15.32 -13.93
N GLN A 394 14.43 15.33 -12.65
CA GLN A 394 13.11 15.76 -12.21
C GLN A 394 13.18 16.28 -10.79
N ARG A 395 12.40 17.32 -10.49
CA ARG A 395 12.05 17.70 -9.12
C ARG A 395 10.55 17.60 -8.98
N GLY A 396 10.09 16.75 -8.06
CA GLY A 396 8.69 16.39 -7.95
C GLY A 396 8.22 16.35 -6.51
N TYR A 397 6.96 15.98 -6.33
CA TYR A 397 6.35 15.86 -5.01
C TYR A 397 6.84 14.62 -4.25
N ASN A 398 7.07 13.50 -4.94
CA ASN A 398 7.44 12.22 -4.33
C ASN A 398 8.92 11.83 -4.51
N TYR A 399 9.62 12.43 -5.46
CA TYR A 399 11.04 12.13 -5.71
C TYR A 399 11.74 13.30 -6.41
N ASN A 400 13.06 13.36 -6.25
CA ASN A 400 13.95 14.24 -6.98
C ASN A 400 15.11 13.43 -7.57
N PHE A 401 15.36 13.61 -8.86
CA PHE A 401 16.52 13.09 -9.57
C PHE A 401 17.32 14.24 -10.14
N TYR A 402 18.59 14.35 -9.78
CA TYR A 402 19.41 15.48 -10.19
C TYR A 402 20.90 15.15 -10.15
N PHE A 403 21.70 16.00 -10.80
CA PHE A 403 23.14 15.89 -10.80
C PHE A 403 23.73 16.88 -9.81
N ARG A 404 24.67 16.42 -8.98
CA ARG A 404 25.40 17.26 -8.04
C ARG A 404 26.75 16.63 -7.73
N ASN A 405 27.82 17.43 -7.76
CA ASN A 405 29.18 17.01 -7.38
C ASN A 405 29.66 15.71 -8.08
N ASN A 406 29.47 15.61 -9.39
CA ASN A 406 29.82 14.44 -10.21
C ASN A 406 29.12 13.15 -9.78
N LYS A 407 27.88 13.28 -9.29
CA LYS A 407 27.02 12.17 -8.91
C LYS A 407 25.63 12.40 -9.46
N TYR A 408 24.96 11.29 -9.78
CA TYR A 408 23.52 11.27 -9.97
C TYR A 408 22.86 10.94 -8.63
N GLU A 409 22.11 11.90 -8.12
CA GLU A 409 21.46 11.83 -6.83
C GLU A 409 19.97 11.52 -7.01
N MET A 410 19.49 10.58 -6.20
CA MET A 410 18.10 10.16 -6.21
C MET A 410 17.54 10.24 -4.80
N GLU A 411 16.56 11.11 -4.63
CA GLU A 411 15.79 11.27 -3.40
C GLU A 411 14.39 10.74 -3.65
N SER A 412 13.97 9.78 -2.86
CA SER A 412 12.56 9.43 -2.71
C SER A 412 12.06 10.06 -1.40
N LEU A 413 10.99 10.83 -1.48
CA LEU A 413 10.52 11.75 -0.42
C LEU A 413 9.34 11.17 0.39
N GLY A 414 8.94 9.93 0.11
CA GLY A 414 7.75 9.32 0.67
C GLY A 414 7.74 7.81 0.43
N GLN A 415 6.56 7.20 0.36
CA GLN A 415 6.42 5.78 0.01
C GLN A 415 6.46 5.62 -1.52
N GLY A 416 7.08 4.54 -2.00
CA GLY A 416 7.12 4.19 -3.42
C GLY A 416 8.46 3.60 -3.85
N MET A 417 8.54 3.26 -5.12
CA MET A 417 9.74 2.77 -5.78
C MET A 417 9.87 3.53 -7.10
N PHE A 418 11.07 4.00 -7.39
CA PHE A 418 11.30 4.82 -8.58
C PHE A 418 12.54 4.33 -9.34
N GLU A 419 12.36 4.08 -10.64
CA GLU A 419 13.38 3.48 -11.50
C GLU A 419 13.82 4.42 -12.64
N PRO A 420 14.76 5.36 -12.40
CA PRO A 420 15.35 6.11 -13.50
C PRO A 420 16.23 5.17 -14.33
N VAL A 421 15.88 5.02 -15.61
CA VAL A 421 16.55 4.11 -16.55
C VAL A 421 16.94 4.83 -17.83
N ILE A 422 17.97 4.31 -18.50
CA ILE A 422 18.40 4.73 -19.83
C ILE A 422 18.43 3.52 -20.77
N PRO A 423 18.23 3.72 -22.10
CA PRO A 423 18.44 2.66 -23.06
C PRO A 423 19.93 2.28 -23.07
N THR A 424 20.21 0.98 -23.08
CA THR A 424 21.56 0.45 -23.21
C THR A 424 21.69 -0.31 -24.51
N SER A 425 22.81 -0.13 -25.19
CA SER A 425 23.13 -0.83 -26.44
C SER A 425 23.64 -2.25 -26.20
N ILE A 426 23.16 -2.95 -25.15
CA ILE A 426 23.51 -4.34 -24.86
C ILE A 426 22.98 -5.20 -26.01
N ASN A 427 23.84 -5.43 -26.99
CA ASN A 427 23.56 -6.15 -28.21
C ASN A 427 23.84 -7.63 -27.98
N SER A 428 22.80 -8.45 -28.05
CA SER A 428 22.80 -9.94 -28.03
C SER A 428 22.90 -10.65 -26.68
N ASP A 429 22.63 -11.96 -26.73
CA ASP A 429 22.58 -12.94 -25.64
C ASP A 429 23.97 -13.36 -25.11
N GLY A 430 25.02 -12.60 -25.45
CA GLY A 430 26.39 -12.84 -25.01
C GLY A 430 26.65 -12.39 -23.56
N ASP A 431 27.84 -12.72 -23.04
CA ASP A 431 28.23 -12.32 -21.69
C ASP A 431 28.34 -10.79 -21.56
N TYR A 432 27.70 -10.23 -20.54
CA TYR A 432 27.85 -8.83 -20.21
C TYR A 432 27.84 -8.60 -18.70
N ARG A 433 28.42 -7.47 -18.30
CA ARG A 433 28.51 -7.02 -16.91
C ARG A 433 27.93 -5.63 -16.80
N ILE A 434 27.10 -5.41 -15.79
CA ILE A 434 26.61 -4.08 -15.40
C ILE A 434 27.17 -3.82 -14.00
N THR A 435 27.94 -2.75 -13.84
CA THR A 435 28.56 -2.37 -12.57
C THR A 435 28.14 -0.96 -12.18
N ALA A 436 27.59 -0.77 -10.98
CA ALA A 436 27.29 0.53 -10.41
C ALA A 436 28.06 0.80 -9.12
N LEU A 437 28.43 2.06 -8.93
CA LEU A 437 29.00 2.60 -7.70
C LEU A 437 27.94 3.45 -7.01
N ILE A 438 27.38 2.93 -5.92
CA ILE A 438 26.19 3.47 -5.26
C ILE A 438 26.38 3.60 -3.75
N SER A 439 25.91 4.68 -3.15
CA SER A 439 25.98 4.91 -1.71
C SER A 439 24.64 5.38 -1.17
N HIS A 440 24.21 4.81 -0.03
CA HIS A 440 23.15 5.41 0.78
C HIS A 440 23.66 6.69 1.45
N PHE A 441 22.92 7.79 1.36
CA PHE A 441 23.31 9.07 1.94
C PHE A 441 22.51 9.41 3.21
N SER A 442 21.18 9.23 3.18
CA SER A 442 20.30 9.48 4.32
C SER A 442 18.91 8.87 4.12
N GLY A 443 18.16 8.66 5.21
CA GLY A 443 16.77 8.19 5.16
C GLY A 443 16.60 6.81 5.78
N VAL A 444 15.54 6.10 5.36
CA VAL A 444 15.24 4.74 5.85
C VAL A 444 16.37 3.77 5.53
N ALA A 445 16.80 2.99 6.53
CA ALA A 445 17.94 2.09 6.39
C ALA A 445 17.53 0.67 5.94
N ASN A 446 16.26 0.31 6.12
CA ASN A 446 15.69 -1.02 5.93
C ASN A 446 15.00 -1.20 4.57
N ASN A 447 15.17 -0.27 3.63
CA ASN A 447 14.56 -0.31 2.29
C ASN A 447 15.60 -0.42 1.18
N GLY A 448 15.15 -0.88 0.01
CA GLY A 448 16.01 -1.19 -1.11
C GLY A 448 16.51 0.03 -1.88
N TYR A 449 17.76 -0.05 -2.30
CA TYR A 449 18.33 0.77 -3.37
C TYR A 449 19.33 -0.06 -4.17
N GLY A 450 19.48 0.23 -5.46
CA GLY A 450 20.37 -0.60 -6.27
C GLY A 450 20.25 -0.40 -7.77
N LEU A 451 20.39 -1.51 -8.49
CA LEU A 451 20.40 -1.60 -9.95
C LEU A 451 19.05 -2.08 -10.47
N THR A 452 18.55 -1.40 -11.49
CA THR A 452 17.47 -1.88 -12.36
C THR A 452 18.11 -2.38 -13.65
N PHE A 453 17.79 -3.60 -14.08
CA PHE A 453 18.39 -4.21 -15.27
C PHE A 453 17.38 -5.02 -16.06
N SER A 454 17.69 -5.24 -17.33
CA SER A 454 16.77 -5.87 -18.28
C SER A 454 15.39 -5.21 -18.29
N TYR A 455 15.35 -3.89 -18.15
CA TYR A 455 14.10 -3.16 -18.15
C TYR A 455 13.59 -3.04 -19.58
N LYS A 456 12.36 -3.48 -19.82
CA LYS A 456 11.60 -3.24 -21.06
C LYS A 456 10.61 -2.12 -20.85
N ASP A 457 9.85 -2.30 -19.79
CA ASP A 457 8.95 -1.37 -19.18
C ASP A 457 8.89 -1.74 -17.70
N SER A 458 8.32 -0.87 -16.93
CA SER A 458 8.01 -1.06 -15.51
C SER A 458 7.24 -2.32 -15.08
N GLY A 459 6.61 -3.02 -16.02
CA GLY A 459 5.93 -4.26 -15.74
C GLY A 459 6.85 -5.46 -15.98
N ASN A 460 8.00 -5.24 -16.61
CA ASN A 460 8.91 -6.24 -17.13
C ASN A 460 10.36 -5.76 -16.92
N LEU A 461 10.92 -6.06 -15.74
CA LEU A 461 12.24 -5.61 -15.31
C LEU A 461 12.81 -6.49 -14.20
N TYR A 462 14.12 -6.43 -13.97
CA TYR A 462 14.76 -7.03 -12.80
C TYR A 462 15.39 -5.95 -11.91
N LEU A 463 15.44 -6.23 -10.61
CA LEU A 463 16.01 -5.38 -9.57
C LEU A 463 17.09 -6.17 -8.80
N PHE A 464 18.26 -5.59 -8.63
CA PHE A 464 19.27 -6.05 -7.68
C PHE A 464 19.52 -4.96 -6.65
N GLU A 465 19.09 -5.20 -5.42
CA GLU A 465 18.97 -4.18 -4.38
C GLU A 465 19.78 -4.54 -3.14
N ILE A 466 20.27 -3.52 -2.45
CA ILE A 466 20.82 -3.60 -1.10
C ILE A 466 20.06 -2.65 -0.17
N SER A 467 20.14 -2.89 1.14
CA SER A 467 19.68 -1.99 2.20
C SER A 467 20.86 -1.48 3.02
N ALA A 468 20.70 -0.32 3.68
CA ALA A 468 21.75 0.22 4.55
C ALA A 468 21.95 -0.61 5.83
N GLU A 469 21.00 -1.48 6.18
CA GLU A 469 21.15 -2.47 7.27
C GLU A 469 22.03 -3.67 6.90
N GLY A 470 22.40 -3.81 5.62
CA GLY A 470 23.28 -4.86 5.13
C GLY A 470 22.56 -6.12 4.68
N TYR A 471 21.42 -5.94 4.01
CA TYR A 471 20.72 -7.01 3.31
C TYR A 471 20.74 -6.75 1.80
N TYR A 472 20.69 -7.82 0.99
CA TYR A 472 20.48 -7.72 -0.45
C TYR A 472 19.32 -8.59 -0.90
N ARG A 473 18.71 -8.26 -2.03
CA ARG A 473 17.68 -9.09 -2.67
C ARG A 473 17.74 -8.95 -4.20
N VAL A 474 17.12 -9.89 -4.90
CA VAL A 474 16.88 -9.82 -6.35
C VAL A 474 15.40 -10.05 -6.60
N CYS A 475 14.77 -9.12 -7.30
CA CYS A 475 13.35 -9.17 -7.63
C CYS A 475 13.14 -8.98 -9.14
N ARG A 476 11.95 -9.28 -9.63
CA ARG A 476 11.52 -8.91 -10.97
C ARG A 476 10.08 -8.45 -11.00
N PHE A 477 9.76 -7.59 -11.95
CA PHE A 477 8.41 -7.47 -12.47
C PHE A 477 8.32 -8.29 -13.76
N LEU A 478 7.28 -9.12 -13.89
CA LEU A 478 6.90 -9.76 -15.14
C LEU A 478 5.39 -9.60 -15.31
N ASP A 479 4.96 -9.02 -16.44
CA ASP A 479 3.57 -8.63 -16.70
C ASP A 479 2.95 -7.79 -15.57
N SER A 480 3.74 -6.84 -15.07
CA SER A 480 3.44 -5.98 -13.93
C SER A 480 3.41 -6.68 -12.57
N GLN A 481 3.75 -7.96 -12.52
CA GLN A 481 3.78 -8.75 -11.31
C GLN A 481 5.11 -8.83 -10.61
N PHE A 482 5.15 -8.44 -9.33
CA PHE A 482 6.34 -8.46 -8.51
C PHE A 482 6.65 -9.87 -8.01
N TYR A 483 7.85 -10.34 -8.33
CA TYR A 483 8.38 -11.62 -7.88
C TYR A 483 9.69 -11.38 -7.14
N THR A 484 9.83 -11.97 -5.96
CA THR A 484 11.12 -12.05 -5.27
C THR A 484 11.85 -13.30 -5.74
N ILE A 485 12.94 -13.13 -6.47
CA ILE A 485 13.79 -14.22 -6.96
C ILE A 485 14.74 -14.66 -5.86
N LEU A 486 15.47 -13.70 -5.29
CA LEU A 486 16.29 -13.87 -4.10
C LEU A 486 15.75 -12.94 -3.00
N PRO A 487 15.38 -13.46 -1.82
CA PRO A 487 14.86 -12.62 -0.75
C PRO A 487 15.95 -11.81 -0.05
N TRP A 488 15.52 -10.91 0.85
CA TRP A 488 16.44 -10.17 1.71
C TRP A 488 17.37 -11.13 2.46
N THR A 489 18.63 -11.11 2.06
CA THR A 489 19.68 -11.98 2.56
C THR A 489 20.74 -11.09 3.22
N ALA A 490 21.07 -11.36 4.48
CA ALA A 490 22.11 -10.63 5.17
C ALA A 490 23.47 -10.85 4.48
N SER A 491 24.26 -9.79 4.31
CA SER A 491 25.62 -9.88 3.78
C SER A 491 26.55 -8.98 4.56
N ASP A 492 27.65 -9.54 5.04
CA ASP A 492 28.76 -8.80 5.65
C ASP A 492 29.57 -8.00 4.60
N LYS A 493 29.30 -8.19 3.31
CA LYS A 493 29.97 -7.48 2.21
C LYS A 493 29.40 -6.10 1.97
N ILE A 494 28.23 -5.77 2.50
CA ILE A 494 27.61 -4.45 2.32
C ILE A 494 28.19 -3.45 3.32
N LEU A 495 28.70 -2.34 2.80
CA LEU A 495 29.10 -1.19 3.61
C LEU A 495 27.84 -0.46 4.08
N LYS A 496 27.70 -0.32 5.40
CA LYS A 496 26.47 0.15 6.06
C LYS A 496 26.50 1.63 6.46
N THR A 497 27.68 2.25 6.45
CA THR A 497 27.80 3.66 6.87
C THR A 497 27.39 4.57 5.72
N ASN A 498 26.57 5.58 6.01
CA ASN A 498 26.16 6.57 5.02
C ASN A 498 27.37 7.20 4.31
N GLY A 499 27.26 7.36 3.00
CA GLY A 499 28.31 7.87 2.12
C GLY A 499 29.37 6.86 1.72
N GLN A 500 29.40 5.65 2.31
CA GLN A 500 30.26 4.58 1.81
C GLN A 500 29.72 4.04 0.48
N ILE A 501 30.63 3.88 -0.49
CA ILE A 501 30.28 3.40 -1.83
C ILE A 501 30.28 1.88 -1.82
N ASN A 502 29.13 1.29 -2.12
CA ASN A 502 29.00 -0.11 -2.49
C ASN A 502 29.13 -0.26 -4.01
N LYS A 503 29.93 -1.23 -4.45
CA LYS A 503 30.03 -1.65 -5.84
C LYS A 503 29.09 -2.82 -6.08
N LEU A 504 28.00 -2.58 -6.80
CA LEU A 504 27.06 -3.62 -7.21
C LEU A 504 27.39 -4.04 -8.64
N ARG A 505 27.53 -5.34 -8.87
CA ARG A 505 27.75 -5.87 -10.22
C ARG A 505 26.83 -7.04 -10.52
N ILE A 506 26.24 -6.98 -11.71
CA ILE A 506 25.49 -8.05 -12.33
C ILE A 506 26.39 -8.61 -13.44
N TRP A 507 26.54 -9.91 -13.51
CA TRP A 507 27.24 -10.58 -14.60
C TRP A 507 26.32 -11.62 -15.22
N TYR A 508 25.81 -11.31 -16.41
CA TYR A 508 25.10 -12.25 -17.24
C TYR A 508 26.11 -13.08 -18.02
N GLN A 509 26.00 -14.39 -17.89
CA GLN A 509 26.75 -15.39 -18.63
C GLN A 509 25.78 -15.96 -19.66
N GLY A 510 26.16 -16.01 -20.94
CA GLY A 510 25.28 -16.32 -22.08
C GLY A 510 24.56 -17.69 -22.06
N ASN A 511 24.68 -18.44 -20.96
CA ASN A 511 23.97 -19.65 -20.61
C ASN A 511 22.76 -19.40 -19.67
N GLN A 512 22.14 -18.22 -19.74
CA GLN A 512 21.03 -17.81 -18.87
C GLN A 512 21.39 -17.78 -17.37
N VAL A 513 22.67 -17.66 -17.02
CA VAL A 513 23.10 -17.52 -15.63
C VAL A 513 23.40 -16.06 -15.35
N CYS A 514 22.79 -15.51 -14.31
CA CYS A 514 23.02 -14.13 -13.88
C CYS A 514 23.59 -14.13 -12.46
N GLN A 515 24.81 -13.62 -12.30
CA GLN A 515 25.55 -13.59 -11.05
C GLN A 515 25.53 -12.19 -10.43
N PHE A 516 25.40 -12.11 -9.11
CA PHE A 516 25.29 -10.89 -8.34
C PHE A 516 26.49 -10.72 -7.42
N TYR A 517 27.14 -9.57 -7.51
CA TYR A 517 28.35 -9.25 -6.76
C TYR A 517 28.14 -7.98 -5.94
N ILE A 518 28.63 -8.00 -4.71
CA ILE A 518 28.70 -6.84 -3.82
C ILE A 518 30.16 -6.68 -3.41
N ASN A 519 30.73 -5.50 -3.65
CA ASN A 519 32.11 -5.17 -3.30
C ASN A 519 33.09 -6.28 -3.75
N ASP A 520 32.98 -6.61 -5.04
CA ASP A 520 33.77 -7.62 -5.76
C ASP A 520 33.61 -9.07 -5.28
N THR A 521 32.74 -9.33 -4.32
CA THR A 521 32.43 -10.69 -3.83
C THR A 521 31.14 -11.20 -4.45
N LEU A 522 31.15 -12.41 -5.02
CA LEU A 522 29.94 -13.10 -5.47
C LEU A 522 29.04 -13.37 -4.26
N VAL A 523 27.83 -12.86 -4.28
CA VAL A 523 26.85 -13.07 -3.19
C VAL A 523 25.75 -14.05 -3.58
N ASN A 524 25.41 -14.16 -4.86
CA ASN A 524 24.43 -15.14 -5.35
C ASN A 524 24.44 -15.27 -6.87
N SER A 525 23.69 -16.23 -7.40
CA SER A 525 23.39 -16.39 -8.83
C SER A 525 21.96 -16.86 -9.03
N ILE A 526 21.40 -16.55 -10.20
CA ILE A 526 20.13 -17.10 -10.68
C ILE A 526 20.36 -17.79 -12.01
N ASP A 527 19.74 -18.94 -12.21
CA ASP A 527 19.72 -19.66 -13.47
C ASP A 527 18.44 -19.33 -14.24
N ASN A 528 18.38 -19.72 -15.52
CA ASN A 528 17.24 -19.48 -16.41
C ASN A 528 16.82 -18.00 -16.45
N PHE A 529 17.79 -17.09 -16.41
CA PHE A 529 17.55 -15.67 -16.60
C PHE A 529 16.93 -15.40 -17.97
N GLU A 530 15.73 -14.82 -17.96
CA GLU A 530 14.99 -14.40 -19.14
C GLU A 530 15.12 -12.89 -19.28
N LYS A 531 15.74 -12.44 -20.37
CA LYS A 531 15.92 -11.01 -20.66
C LYS A 531 14.60 -10.40 -21.13
N GLU A 532 14.10 -9.38 -20.44
CA GLU A 532 12.87 -8.67 -20.83
C GLU A 532 13.15 -7.51 -21.78
N GLY A 533 14.18 -6.72 -21.49
CA GLY A 533 14.46 -5.49 -22.23
C GLY A 533 15.91 -5.04 -22.19
N ASN A 534 16.14 -3.88 -22.81
CA ASN A 534 17.47 -3.32 -23.07
C ASN A 534 17.72 -2.00 -22.31
N TYR A 535 16.95 -1.70 -21.27
CA TYR A 535 17.21 -0.55 -20.41
C TYR A 535 17.86 -0.99 -19.10
N THR A 536 18.70 -0.12 -18.57
CA THR A 536 19.37 -0.29 -17.28
C THR A 536 19.33 1.04 -16.54
N GLY A 537 19.32 0.97 -15.22
CA GLY A 537 19.37 2.14 -14.39
C GLY A 537 19.45 1.79 -12.93
N PHE A 538 18.71 2.53 -12.14
CA PHE A 538 18.75 2.42 -10.69
C PHE A 538 17.35 2.23 -10.13
N VAL A 539 17.30 1.89 -8.85
CA VAL A 539 16.08 1.87 -8.05
C VAL A 539 16.36 2.53 -6.70
N VAL A 540 15.40 3.31 -6.23
CA VAL A 540 15.35 3.83 -4.86
C VAL A 540 13.94 3.62 -4.30
N GLU A 541 13.85 3.02 -3.12
CA GLU A 541 12.58 2.77 -2.44
C GLU A 541 12.37 3.66 -1.23
N ASN A 542 11.15 4.14 -1.04
CA ASN A 542 10.69 4.81 0.16
C ASN A 542 11.55 6.01 0.57
N ASN A 543 11.38 6.55 1.79
CA ASN A 543 11.95 7.85 2.15
C ASN A 543 13.48 7.79 2.39
N GLN A 544 14.25 7.76 1.30
CA GLN A 544 15.72 7.72 1.33
C GLN A 544 16.35 8.49 0.17
N HIS A 545 17.61 8.82 0.38
CA HIS A 545 18.47 9.53 -0.55
C HIS A 545 19.72 8.69 -0.81
N ILE A 546 19.95 8.40 -2.08
CA ILE A 546 21.12 7.67 -2.57
C ILE A 546 21.91 8.50 -3.58
N GLN A 547 23.18 8.17 -3.75
CA GLN A 547 24.05 8.80 -4.72
C GLN A 547 24.74 7.73 -5.56
N VAL A 548 24.81 7.94 -6.86
CA VAL A 548 25.52 7.10 -7.81
C VAL A 548 26.67 7.88 -8.42
N SER A 549 27.87 7.31 -8.39
CA SER A 549 29.10 7.93 -8.89
C SER A 549 29.72 7.18 -10.08
N GLY A 550 29.08 6.12 -10.55
CA GLY A 550 29.55 5.39 -11.73
C GLY A 550 28.58 4.30 -12.17
N LEU A 551 28.39 4.18 -13.49
CA LEU A 551 27.78 3.02 -14.13
C LEU A 551 28.70 2.58 -15.28
N THR A 552 29.00 1.30 -15.37
CA THR A 552 29.80 0.72 -16.45
C THR A 552 29.13 -0.54 -16.95
N ILE A 553 29.03 -0.65 -18.27
CA ILE A 553 28.58 -1.86 -18.95
C ILE A 553 29.73 -2.38 -19.78
N GLU A 554 30.06 -3.64 -19.58
CA GLU A 554 31.12 -4.32 -20.30
C GLU A 554 30.53 -5.54 -21.00
N GLU A 555 30.85 -5.71 -22.28
CA GLU A 555 30.40 -6.82 -23.11
C GLU A 555 31.60 -7.66 -23.54
N GLN A 556 31.42 -8.98 -23.60
CA GLN A 556 32.44 -9.85 -24.18
C GLN A 556 32.53 -9.61 -25.70
N ASN A 557 33.76 -9.45 -26.21
CA ASN A 557 34.02 -9.25 -27.64
C ASN A 557 33.61 -10.45 -28.51
#